data_AF-A0A9W6ATE4-F1
#
_entry.id   AF-A0A9W6ATE4-F1
#
_cell.length_a   1.000
_cell.length_b   1.000
_cell.length_c   1.000
_cell.angle_alpha   90.00
_cell.angle_beta   90.00
_cell.angle_gamma   90.00
#
_symmetry.space_group_name_H-M   'P 1'
#
loop_
_entity.id
_entity.type
_entity.pdbx_description
1 polymer ?
#
loop_
_entity_poly.entity_id
_entity_poly.type
_entity_poly.pdbx_seq_one_letter_code
_entity_poly.pdbx_strand_id
1 'polypeptide(L)'
;MQCKTDPETGRVVYRCHNNFGPLDPSGLGNIYPQITDFGAATSLGTGGDDGAVQLGTRPIQPDYYRAPEVILGCGWSYSADIWNLGVMMWNILEGTELFTQLQDAEGTYLPEAYLAQMIALLGPPPKKLLVMSESMAQVEWSPDITDERGKIFKNNREYFGGPFFDEEGKFLDNELIPARNLEDALPSREASDKEAFLSFINQMLTWLPEERKTARELMEHPFLND
;
A
#
# COMPACT_ATOMS: atom_id res chain seq x y z
N MET A 1 3.42 19.74 19.62
CA MET A 1 3.29 18.28 19.79
C MET A 1 3.09 18.00 21.28
N GLN A 2 1.92 17.52 21.70
CA GLN A 2 1.68 17.17 23.11
C GLN A 2 2.19 15.76 23.37
N CYS A 3 3.07 15.60 24.37
CA CYS A 3 3.50 14.30 24.83
C CYS A 3 3.13 14.11 26.31
N LYS A 4 3.03 12.86 26.74
CA LYS A 4 2.95 12.48 28.15
C LYS A 4 4.10 11.53 28.46
N THR A 5 4.65 11.62 29.66
CA THR A 5 5.61 10.62 30.12
C THR A 5 4.82 9.48 30.74
N ASP A 6 5.06 8.26 30.27
CA ASP A 6 4.56 7.04 30.91
C ASP A 6 5.14 6.97 32.34
N PRO A 7 4.29 6.96 33.38
CA PRO A 7 4.74 6.96 34.76
C PRO A 7 5.40 5.64 35.21
N GLU A 8 5.18 4.53 34.50
CA GLU A 8 5.79 3.23 34.81
C GLU A 8 7.12 3.04 34.09
N THR A 9 7.19 3.43 32.81
CA THR A 9 8.38 3.19 31.97
C THR A 9 9.30 4.41 31.81
N GLY A 10 8.83 5.60 32.19
CA GLY A 10 9.54 6.87 31.99
C GLY A 10 9.64 7.31 30.52
N ARG A 11 9.01 6.57 29.60
CA ARG A 11 9.07 6.86 28.16
C ARG A 11 8.16 8.01 27.78
N VAL A 12 8.64 8.88 26.90
CA VAL A 12 7.83 9.93 26.29
C VAL A 12 6.90 9.30 25.25
N VAL A 13 5.60 9.33 25.51
CA VAL A 13 4.55 8.85 24.61
C VAL A 13 3.88 10.06 23.98
N TYR A 14 3.96 10.16 22.65
CA TYR A 14 3.32 11.22 21.89
C TYR A 14 1.83 10.95 21.75
N ARG A 15 0.99 11.98 21.95
CA ARG A 15 -0.46 11.85 21.80
C ARG A 15 -0.83 12.03 20.33
N CYS A 16 -1.48 11.03 19.75
CA CYS A 16 -2.06 11.15 18.40
C CYS A 16 -3.16 12.22 18.42
N HIS A 17 -3.11 13.14 17.46
CA HIS A 17 -4.14 14.15 17.23
C HIS A 17 -4.79 13.87 15.88
N ASN A 18 -6.08 13.53 15.88
CA ASN A 18 -6.82 13.25 14.65
C ASN A 18 -7.43 14.52 14.02
N ASN A 19 -7.21 15.68 14.63
CA ASN A 19 -7.72 16.96 14.16
C ASN A 19 -6.62 18.01 14.29
N PHE A 20 -6.00 18.33 13.17
CA PHE A 20 -4.97 19.36 13.06
C PHE A 20 -5.55 20.76 12.83
N GLY A 21 -6.89 20.89 12.80
CA GLY A 21 -7.57 22.07 12.29
C GLY A 21 -7.51 22.16 10.76
N PRO A 22 -8.16 23.17 10.16
CA PRO A 22 -7.93 23.48 8.75
C PRO A 22 -6.46 23.83 8.54
N LEU A 23 -5.88 23.34 7.43
CA LEU A 23 -4.51 23.68 7.04
C LEU A 23 -4.41 25.20 6.91
N ASP A 24 -3.66 25.85 7.80
CA ASP A 24 -3.33 27.27 7.71
C ASP A 24 -2.13 27.45 6.77
N PRO A 25 -2.33 27.98 5.55
CA PRO A 25 -1.24 28.17 4.58
C PRO A 25 -0.15 29.09 5.08
N SER A 26 -0.47 30.00 6.01
CA SER A 26 0.50 30.93 6.59
C SER A 26 1.42 30.29 7.63
N GLY A 27 1.03 29.14 8.21
CA GLY A 27 1.83 28.34 9.14
C GLY A 27 2.53 27.13 8.51
N LEU A 28 2.14 26.74 7.29
CA LEU A 28 2.66 25.58 6.56
C LEU A 28 4.15 25.70 6.17
N GLY A 29 4.67 26.93 6.00
CA GLY A 29 6.06 27.18 5.62
C GLY A 29 7.12 26.61 6.58
N ASN A 30 6.74 26.21 7.79
CA ASN A 30 7.62 25.63 8.81
C ASN A 30 7.23 24.19 9.23
N ILE A 31 6.30 23.53 8.54
CA ILE A 31 5.89 22.16 8.88
C ILE A 31 6.75 21.18 8.10
N TYR A 32 7.68 20.52 8.80
CA TYR A 32 8.42 19.37 8.28
C TYR A 32 7.77 18.09 8.80
N PRO A 33 6.96 17.38 7.99
CA PRO A 33 6.45 16.09 8.38
C PRO A 33 7.63 15.12 8.57
N GLN A 34 7.61 14.36 9.66
CA GLN A 34 8.60 13.34 9.95
C GLN A 34 7.89 11.99 9.99
N ILE A 35 8.47 10.99 9.32
CA ILE A 35 8.02 9.60 9.45
C ILE A 35 8.36 9.14 10.87
N THR A 36 7.38 8.53 11.55
CA THR A 36 7.52 8.02 12.91
C THR A 36 7.02 6.58 12.98
N ASP A 37 7.11 5.96 14.16
CA ASP A 37 6.60 4.61 14.43
C ASP A 37 7.20 3.50 13.54
N PHE A 38 8.50 3.27 13.72
CA PHE A 38 9.22 2.19 13.07
C PHE A 38 9.01 0.82 13.74
N GLY A 39 7.95 0.63 14.56
CA GLY A 39 7.70 -0.61 15.29
C GLY A 39 7.44 -1.82 14.38
N ALA A 40 6.91 -1.58 13.18
CA ALA A 40 6.70 -2.59 12.15
C ALA A 40 7.77 -2.58 11.03
N ALA A 41 8.79 -1.72 11.14
CA ALA A 41 9.83 -1.63 10.12
C ALA A 41 10.65 -2.92 10.07
N THR A 42 10.93 -3.39 8.85
CA THR A 42 11.68 -4.63 8.62
C THR A 42 12.94 -4.32 7.81
N SER A 43 14.09 -4.78 8.30
CA SER A 43 15.33 -4.75 7.51
C SER A 43 15.37 -5.97 6.60
N LEU A 44 15.44 -5.72 5.29
CA LEU A 44 15.68 -6.75 4.30
C LEU A 44 17.18 -6.89 4.09
N GLY A 45 17.68 -8.12 4.07
CA GLY A 45 19.08 -8.40 3.76
C GLY A 45 19.40 -8.17 2.29
N THR A 46 20.67 -7.97 1.99
CA THR A 46 21.19 -8.32 0.67
C THR A 46 21.24 -9.85 0.61
N GLY A 47 20.57 -10.45 -0.37
CA GLY A 47 20.76 -11.86 -0.72
C GLY A 47 22.23 -12.15 -1.03
N GLY A 48 22.58 -13.44 -1.13
CA GLY A 48 23.96 -13.93 -1.18
C GLY A 48 24.80 -13.40 -2.35
N ASP A 49 25.87 -14.13 -2.70
CA ASP A 49 26.93 -13.68 -3.63
C ASP A 49 26.48 -13.19 -5.03
N ASP A 50 25.19 -13.30 -5.37
CA ASP A 50 24.57 -12.80 -6.61
C ASP A 50 24.02 -11.36 -6.52
N GLY A 51 24.00 -10.75 -5.33
CA GLY A 51 23.50 -9.39 -5.12
C GLY A 51 21.97 -9.25 -5.24
N ALA A 52 21.21 -10.36 -5.25
CA ALA A 52 19.75 -10.31 -5.25
C ALA A 52 19.24 -9.70 -3.93
N VAL A 53 18.20 -8.87 -3.94
CA VAL A 53 17.62 -8.34 -2.70
C VAL A 53 16.77 -9.41 -2.04
N GLN A 54 16.93 -9.63 -0.73
CA GLN A 54 16.05 -10.53 0.02
C GLN A 54 14.64 -9.93 0.05
N LEU A 55 13.64 -10.69 -0.40
CA LEU A 55 12.25 -10.25 -0.33
C LEU A 55 11.64 -10.57 1.02
N GLY A 56 10.83 -9.65 1.54
CA GLY A 56 9.92 -9.91 2.65
C GLY A 56 8.73 -10.72 2.15
N THR A 57 8.23 -11.65 2.98
CA THR A 57 7.12 -12.53 2.60
C THR A 57 5.94 -12.49 3.58
N ARG A 58 6.13 -11.92 4.77
CA ARG A 58 5.08 -11.80 5.79
C ARG A 58 4.12 -10.66 5.47
N PRO A 59 2.86 -10.71 5.94
CA PRO A 59 1.92 -9.61 5.79
C PRO A 59 2.46 -8.34 6.43
N ILE A 60 2.36 -7.23 5.70
CA ILE A 60 2.71 -5.88 6.16
C ILE A 60 1.63 -4.89 5.73
N GLN A 61 1.81 -3.63 6.11
CA GLN A 61 0.97 -2.47 5.77
C GLN A 61 -0.44 -2.53 6.38
N PRO A 62 -1.04 -1.37 6.70
CA PRO A 62 -2.47 -1.29 6.97
C PRO A 62 -3.28 -1.66 5.72
N ASP A 63 -4.50 -2.16 5.93
CA ASP A 63 -5.37 -2.71 4.87
C ASP A 63 -5.53 -1.77 3.66
N TYR A 64 -5.80 -0.48 3.90
CA TYR A 64 -6.08 0.52 2.88
C TYR A 64 -4.85 1.01 2.11
N TYR A 65 -3.65 0.62 2.54
CA TYR A 65 -2.38 1.03 1.94
C TYR A 65 -1.56 -0.17 1.48
N ARG A 66 -2.11 -1.38 1.56
CA ARG A 66 -1.39 -2.61 1.25
C ARG A 66 -1.12 -2.71 -0.25
N ALA A 67 0.13 -3.00 -0.60
CA ALA A 67 0.56 -3.09 -1.99
C ALA A 67 0.08 -4.42 -2.62
N PRO A 68 -0.17 -4.46 -3.95
CA PRO A 68 -0.70 -5.65 -4.62
C PRO A 68 0.21 -6.87 -4.46
N GLU A 69 1.53 -6.70 -4.51
CA GLU A 69 2.49 -7.81 -4.31
C GLU A 69 2.43 -8.43 -2.92
N VAL A 70 1.97 -7.68 -1.92
CA VAL A 70 1.80 -8.18 -0.54
C VAL A 70 0.54 -9.03 -0.46
N ILE A 71 -0.57 -8.57 -1.07
CA ILE A 71 -1.83 -9.31 -1.14
C ILE A 71 -1.68 -10.59 -1.97
N LEU A 72 -0.97 -10.51 -3.09
CA LEU A 72 -0.74 -11.64 -4.01
C LEU A 72 0.41 -12.56 -3.57
N GLY A 73 1.18 -12.18 -2.55
CA GLY A 73 2.26 -13.02 -2.01
C GLY A 73 3.48 -13.14 -2.91
N CYS A 74 3.73 -12.17 -3.78
CA CYS A 74 4.88 -12.17 -4.72
C CYS A 74 6.22 -11.81 -4.05
N GLY A 75 6.22 -11.61 -2.73
CA GLY A 75 7.33 -11.01 -2.00
C GLY A 75 7.40 -9.51 -2.21
N TRP A 76 7.92 -8.80 -1.21
CA TRP A 76 7.94 -7.34 -1.19
C TRP A 76 9.30 -6.76 -0.80
N SER A 77 9.50 -5.51 -1.19
CA SER A 77 10.69 -4.69 -0.89
C SER A 77 10.28 -3.25 -0.58
N TYR A 78 11.21 -2.29 -0.63
CA TYR A 78 10.93 -0.86 -0.45
C TYR A 78 9.85 -0.30 -1.41
N SER A 79 9.63 -0.95 -2.55
CA SER A 79 8.58 -0.60 -3.52
C SER A 79 7.18 -0.66 -2.92
N ALA A 80 6.98 -1.43 -1.84
CA ALA A 80 5.74 -1.46 -1.09
C ALA A 80 5.47 -0.11 -0.39
N ASP A 81 6.50 0.54 0.15
CA ASP A 81 6.37 1.88 0.76
C ASP A 81 6.06 2.95 -0.29
N ILE A 82 6.57 2.78 -1.52
CA ILE A 82 6.24 3.67 -2.64
C ILE A 82 4.75 3.58 -3.00
N TRP A 83 4.16 2.38 -2.93
CA TRP A 83 2.71 2.22 -3.09
C TRP A 83 1.94 2.95 -1.99
N ASN A 84 2.31 2.77 -0.71
CA ASN A 84 1.70 3.52 0.40
C ASN A 84 1.72 5.03 0.15
N LEU A 85 2.87 5.55 -0.31
CA LEU A 85 3.03 6.96 -0.62
C LEU A 85 2.07 7.42 -1.72
N GLY A 86 1.93 6.65 -2.80
CA GLY A 86 0.98 6.95 -3.87
C GLY A 86 -0.46 7.05 -3.39
N VAL A 87 -0.90 6.07 -2.58
CA VAL A 87 -2.25 6.08 -1.98
C VAL A 87 -2.43 7.26 -1.02
N MET A 88 -1.44 7.52 -0.16
CA MET A 88 -1.48 8.63 0.80
C MET A 88 -1.56 9.98 0.10
N MET A 89 -0.76 10.19 -0.95
CA MET A 89 -0.76 11.45 -1.70
C MET A 89 -2.11 11.70 -2.38
N TRP A 90 -2.69 10.66 -2.97
CA TRP A 90 -4.04 10.76 -3.53
C TRP A 90 -5.04 11.16 -2.44
N ASN A 91 -5.03 10.49 -1.29
CA ASN A 91 -5.98 10.77 -0.21
C ASN A 91 -5.85 12.20 0.33
N ILE A 92 -4.62 12.69 0.49
CA ILE A 92 -4.36 14.06 0.97
C ILE A 92 -4.90 15.09 -0.02
N LEU A 93 -4.72 14.86 -1.32
CA LEU A 93 -5.06 15.85 -2.34
C LEU A 93 -6.55 15.90 -2.66
N GLU A 94 -7.23 14.75 -2.69
CA GLU A 94 -8.68 14.71 -2.93
C GLU A 94 -9.51 14.82 -1.64
N GLY A 95 -8.87 14.72 -0.47
CA GLY A 95 -9.55 14.81 0.83
C GLY A 95 -10.52 13.67 1.12
N THR A 96 -10.38 12.54 0.40
CA THR A 96 -11.18 11.32 0.55
C THR A 96 -10.28 10.08 0.42
N GLU A 97 -10.81 8.89 0.63
CA GLU A 97 -10.06 7.64 0.48
C GLU A 97 -10.09 7.13 -0.97
N LEU A 98 -8.93 6.78 -1.52
CA LEU A 98 -8.81 6.21 -2.87
C LEU A 98 -9.52 4.86 -2.94
N PHE A 99 -9.35 4.05 -1.90
CA PHE A 99 -9.93 2.72 -1.76
C PHE A 99 -10.90 2.71 -0.59
N THR A 100 -12.10 2.18 -0.81
CA THR A 100 -13.19 2.23 0.19
C THR A 100 -13.82 0.86 0.35
N GLN A 101 -14.55 0.62 1.44
CA GLN A 101 -15.32 -0.62 1.65
C GLN A 101 -14.45 -1.90 1.57
N LEU A 102 -13.26 -1.87 2.18
CA LEU A 102 -12.33 -3.00 2.22
C LEU A 102 -12.60 -3.97 3.36
N GLN A 103 -13.71 -3.80 4.07
CA GLN A 103 -14.07 -4.60 5.22
C GLN A 103 -15.55 -5.01 5.14
N ASP A 104 -15.88 -6.20 5.63
CA ASP A 104 -17.26 -6.65 5.80
C ASP A 104 -17.95 -5.95 6.98
N ALA A 105 -19.21 -6.33 7.25
CA ALA A 105 -19.99 -5.76 8.35
C ALA A 105 -19.39 -6.05 9.74
N GLU A 106 -18.55 -7.08 9.83
CA GLU A 106 -17.85 -7.52 11.03
C GLU A 106 -16.46 -6.87 11.17
N GLY A 107 -16.04 -6.03 10.21
CA GLY A 107 -14.74 -5.36 10.18
C GLY A 107 -13.60 -6.24 9.65
N THR A 108 -13.92 -7.39 9.04
CA THR A 108 -12.93 -8.31 8.47
C THR A 108 -12.45 -7.77 7.13
N TYR A 109 -11.13 -7.69 6.96
CA TYR A 109 -10.51 -7.26 5.70
C TYR A 109 -10.85 -8.19 4.53
N LEU A 110 -11.17 -7.60 3.37
CA LEU A 110 -11.56 -8.26 2.12
C LEU A 110 -10.52 -8.00 1.02
N PRO A 111 -9.50 -8.88 0.88
CA PRO A 111 -8.46 -8.73 -0.14
C PRO A 111 -8.98 -8.68 -1.58
N GLU A 112 -10.00 -9.47 -1.91
CA GLU A 112 -10.65 -9.53 -3.20
C GLU A 112 -11.33 -8.19 -3.56
N ALA A 113 -12.00 -7.55 -2.60
CA ALA A 113 -12.60 -6.23 -2.80
C ALA A 113 -11.53 -5.15 -3.04
N TYR A 114 -10.36 -5.29 -2.42
CA TYR A 114 -9.25 -4.37 -2.68
C TYR A 114 -8.67 -4.58 -4.08
N LEU A 115 -8.37 -5.83 -4.47
CA LEU A 115 -7.88 -6.16 -5.81
C LEU A 115 -8.87 -5.72 -6.89
N ALA A 116 -10.18 -5.88 -6.69
CA ALA A 116 -11.20 -5.40 -7.61
C ALA A 116 -11.13 -3.88 -7.84
N GLN A 117 -10.91 -3.11 -6.78
CA GLN A 117 -10.72 -1.66 -6.88
C GLN A 117 -9.41 -1.29 -7.56
N MET A 118 -8.32 -2.02 -7.32
CA MET A 118 -7.07 -1.83 -8.04
C MET A 118 -7.25 -2.10 -9.54
N ILE A 119 -7.99 -3.17 -9.91
CA ILE A 119 -8.30 -3.51 -11.30
C ILE A 119 -9.14 -2.42 -11.98
N ALA A 120 -10.12 -1.85 -11.27
CA ALA A 120 -10.90 -0.73 -11.80
C ALA A 120 -10.01 0.48 -12.16
N LEU A 121 -9.03 0.79 -11.30
CA LEU A 121 -8.14 1.94 -11.50
C LEU A 121 -7.04 1.70 -12.53
N LEU A 122 -6.42 0.52 -12.52
CA LEU A 122 -5.17 0.23 -13.23
C LEU A 122 -5.34 -0.75 -14.40
N GLY A 123 -6.54 -1.30 -14.58
CA GLY A 123 -6.75 -2.47 -15.43
C GLY A 123 -6.26 -3.77 -14.80
N PRO A 124 -6.40 -4.92 -15.48
CA PRO A 124 -5.99 -6.21 -14.95
C PRO A 124 -4.47 -6.27 -14.71
N PRO A 125 -4.01 -7.03 -13.68
CA PRO A 125 -2.58 -7.16 -13.41
C PRO A 125 -1.85 -7.85 -14.58
N PRO A 126 -0.58 -7.50 -14.83
CA PRO A 126 0.23 -8.19 -15.83
C PRO A 126 0.44 -9.67 -15.47
N LYS A 127 0.46 -10.55 -16.48
CA LYS A 127 0.71 -12.00 -16.29
C LYS A 127 1.98 -12.31 -15.50
N LYS A 128 3.02 -11.48 -15.65
CA LYS A 128 4.27 -11.60 -14.90
C LYS A 128 4.02 -11.60 -13.39
N LEU A 129 3.13 -10.74 -12.90
CA LEU A 129 2.80 -10.66 -11.47
C LEU A 129 2.07 -11.92 -10.98
N LEU A 130 1.15 -12.45 -11.81
CA LEU A 130 0.43 -13.68 -11.48
C LEU A 130 1.36 -14.90 -11.42
N VAL A 131 2.32 -15.00 -12.34
CA VAL A 131 3.34 -16.06 -12.31
C VAL A 131 4.19 -15.99 -11.04
N MET A 132 4.57 -14.78 -10.60
CA MET A 132 5.28 -14.60 -9.32
C MET A 132 4.43 -15.07 -8.14
N SER A 133 3.15 -14.70 -8.10
CA SER A 133 2.21 -15.13 -7.06
C SER A 133 2.12 -16.66 -6.99
N GLU A 134 1.93 -17.33 -8.12
CA GLU A 134 1.88 -18.80 -8.16
C GLU A 134 3.20 -19.45 -7.73
N SER A 135 4.35 -18.86 -8.10
CA SER A 135 5.66 -19.38 -7.71
C SER A 135 5.89 -19.36 -6.19
N MET A 136 5.21 -18.46 -5.48
CA MET A 136 5.36 -18.27 -4.04
C MET A 136 4.19 -18.82 -3.21
N ALA A 137 3.14 -19.33 -3.87
CA ALA A 137 1.91 -19.78 -3.21
C ALA A 137 2.11 -20.85 -2.12
N GLN A 138 3.10 -21.72 -2.30
CA GLN A 138 3.39 -22.84 -1.40
C GLN A 138 4.58 -22.55 -0.45
N VAL A 139 5.11 -21.32 -0.44
CA VAL A 139 6.20 -20.95 0.46
C VAL A 139 5.64 -20.77 1.87
N GLU A 140 5.90 -21.75 2.74
CA GLU A 140 5.49 -21.70 4.14
C GLU A 140 6.40 -20.76 4.96
N TRP A 141 5.77 -19.99 5.83
CA TRP A 141 6.43 -19.17 6.83
C TRP A 141 6.85 -20.02 8.03
N SER A 142 7.96 -19.65 8.64
CA SER A 142 8.38 -20.20 9.93
C SER A 142 8.78 -19.05 10.85
N PRO A 143 8.13 -18.90 12.03
CA PRO A 143 6.92 -19.60 12.47
C PRO A 143 5.66 -19.21 11.67
N ASP A 144 4.64 -20.07 11.72
CA ASP A 144 3.28 -19.78 11.24
C ASP A 144 2.72 -18.50 11.89
N ILE A 145 1.76 -17.86 11.23
CA ILE A 145 1.01 -16.75 11.79
C ILE A 145 -0.27 -17.28 12.42
N THR A 146 -0.63 -16.80 13.60
CA THR A 146 -1.91 -17.12 14.24
C THR A 146 -2.67 -15.82 14.47
N ASP A 147 -3.93 -15.75 14.03
CA ASP A 147 -4.77 -14.59 14.32
C ASP A 147 -5.31 -14.59 15.75
N GLU A 148 -6.00 -13.51 16.12
CA GLU A 148 -6.67 -13.34 17.41
C GLU A 148 -7.74 -14.39 17.72
N ARG A 149 -8.26 -15.09 16.70
CA ARG A 149 -9.26 -16.17 16.82
C ARG A 149 -8.62 -17.54 16.96
N GLY A 150 -7.29 -17.62 16.91
CA GLY A 150 -6.53 -18.87 16.98
C GLY A 150 -6.43 -19.62 15.65
N LYS A 151 -6.82 -19.01 14.52
CA LYS A 151 -6.63 -19.60 13.19
C LYS A 151 -5.17 -19.48 12.79
N ILE A 152 -4.60 -20.60 12.34
CA ILE A 152 -3.21 -20.69 11.91
C ILE A 152 -3.13 -20.52 10.40
N PHE A 153 -2.14 -19.75 9.95
CA PHE A 153 -1.82 -19.47 8.56
C PHE A 153 -0.36 -19.80 8.31
N LYS A 154 -0.12 -20.70 7.37
CA LYS A 154 1.22 -21.18 7.03
C LYS A 154 1.86 -20.38 5.93
N ASN A 155 1.08 -19.76 5.05
CA ASN A 155 1.60 -19.04 3.89
C ASN A 155 0.69 -17.85 3.54
N ASN A 156 1.12 -17.08 2.53
CA ASN A 156 0.42 -15.90 2.08
C ASN A 156 -0.99 -16.21 1.54
N ARG A 157 -1.12 -17.30 0.77
CA ARG A 157 -2.40 -17.71 0.16
C ARG A 157 -3.44 -18.04 1.22
N GLU A 158 -3.04 -18.74 2.29
CA GLU A 158 -3.93 -19.02 3.43
C GLU A 158 -4.32 -17.74 4.18
N TYR A 159 -3.38 -16.81 4.37
CA TYR A 159 -3.60 -15.57 5.12
C TYR A 159 -4.57 -14.61 4.41
N PHE A 160 -4.37 -14.39 3.11
CA PHE A 160 -5.22 -13.50 2.31
C PHE A 160 -6.38 -14.23 1.60
N GLY A 161 -6.43 -15.56 1.61
CA GLY A 161 -7.57 -16.30 1.04
C GLY A 161 -7.54 -16.46 -0.48
N GLY A 162 -6.37 -16.40 -1.11
CA GLY A 162 -6.23 -16.68 -2.54
C GLY A 162 -6.44 -18.16 -2.91
N PRO A 163 -6.36 -18.54 -4.19
CA PRO A 163 -6.04 -17.69 -5.34
C PRO A 163 -7.17 -16.72 -5.70
N PHE A 164 -6.82 -15.57 -6.28
CA PHE A 164 -7.78 -14.54 -6.70
C PHE A 164 -8.03 -14.52 -8.22
N PHE A 165 -7.23 -15.27 -8.98
CA PHE A 165 -7.28 -15.34 -10.43
C PHE A 165 -7.32 -16.81 -10.85
N ASP A 166 -7.97 -17.09 -11.99
CA ASP A 166 -7.96 -18.41 -12.61
C ASP A 166 -6.66 -18.69 -13.39
N GLU A 167 -6.55 -19.87 -13.99
CA GLU A 167 -5.38 -20.31 -14.75
C GLU A 167 -5.12 -19.45 -16.00
N GLU A 168 -6.16 -18.82 -16.54
CA GLU A 168 -6.08 -17.89 -17.66
C GLU A 168 -5.69 -16.46 -17.24
N GLY A 169 -5.66 -16.18 -15.94
CA GLY A 169 -5.34 -14.89 -15.34
C GLY A 169 -6.53 -13.94 -15.26
N LYS A 170 -7.76 -14.45 -15.34
CA LYS A 170 -8.97 -13.68 -15.12
C LYS A 170 -9.28 -13.64 -13.63
N PHE A 171 -9.63 -12.45 -13.14
CA PHE A 171 -10.04 -12.24 -11.75
C PHE A 171 -11.27 -13.09 -11.42
N LEU A 172 -11.35 -13.72 -10.26
CA LEU A 172 -12.47 -14.60 -9.91
C LEU A 172 -13.74 -13.82 -9.60
N ASP A 173 -13.63 -12.71 -8.87
CA ASP A 173 -14.74 -11.91 -8.37
C ASP A 173 -15.02 -10.66 -9.24
N ASN A 174 -15.17 -10.83 -10.56
CA ASN A 174 -15.32 -9.72 -11.52
C ASN A 174 -16.48 -8.77 -11.19
N GLU A 175 -17.54 -9.28 -10.57
CA GLU A 175 -18.70 -8.51 -10.12
C GLU A 175 -18.37 -7.48 -9.04
N LEU A 176 -17.24 -7.62 -8.34
CA LEU A 176 -16.76 -6.67 -7.35
C LEU A 176 -16.05 -5.46 -8.00
N ILE A 177 -15.70 -5.52 -9.29
CA ILE A 177 -14.96 -4.44 -9.96
C ILE A 177 -15.89 -3.23 -10.16
N PRO A 178 -15.65 -2.10 -9.47
CA PRO A 178 -16.49 -0.92 -9.64
C PRO A 178 -16.25 -0.26 -11.00
N ALA A 179 -17.30 0.37 -11.53
CA ALA A 179 -17.21 1.19 -12.74
C ALA A 179 -16.61 2.57 -12.41
N ARG A 180 -15.28 2.65 -12.34
CA ARG A 180 -14.51 3.90 -12.22
C ARG A 180 -13.10 3.70 -12.75
N ASN A 181 -12.41 4.79 -13.08
CA ASN A 181 -10.96 4.78 -13.36
C ASN A 181 -10.26 5.87 -12.54
N LEU A 182 -8.94 5.95 -12.65
CA LEU A 182 -8.13 6.90 -11.88
C LEU A 182 -8.39 8.36 -12.27
N GLU A 183 -8.70 8.64 -13.53
CA GLU A 183 -8.98 10.00 -14.03
C GLU A 183 -10.33 10.52 -13.51
N ASP A 184 -11.35 9.67 -13.52
CA ASP A 184 -12.69 9.95 -12.96
C ASP A 184 -12.63 10.21 -11.45
N ALA A 185 -11.62 9.63 -10.78
CA ALA A 185 -11.41 9.78 -9.35
C ALA A 185 -10.85 11.16 -8.97
N LEU A 186 -10.46 12.02 -9.93
CA LEU A 186 -9.92 13.37 -9.69
C LEU A 186 -10.93 14.46 -10.10
N PRO A 187 -12.05 14.66 -9.39
CA PRO A 187 -13.08 15.61 -9.82
C PRO A 187 -12.68 17.09 -9.67
N SER A 188 -11.67 17.44 -8.86
CA SER A 188 -11.59 18.76 -8.20
C SER A 188 -10.55 19.78 -8.73
N ARG A 189 -9.93 19.58 -9.91
CA ARG A 189 -8.78 20.40 -10.38
C ARG A 189 -8.88 20.96 -11.80
N GLU A 190 -8.02 21.93 -12.13
CA GLU A 190 -7.78 22.32 -13.54
C GLU A 190 -7.09 21.19 -14.31
N ALA A 191 -7.29 21.13 -15.63
CA ALA A 191 -6.84 20.01 -16.45
C ALA A 191 -5.31 19.79 -16.39
N SER A 192 -4.52 20.87 -16.40
CA SER A 192 -3.06 20.80 -16.28
C SER A 192 -2.59 20.19 -14.97
N ASP A 193 -3.23 20.57 -13.86
CA ASP A 193 -2.87 20.10 -12.53
C ASP A 193 -3.23 18.62 -12.33
N LYS A 194 -4.32 18.18 -12.99
CA LYS A 194 -4.68 16.76 -13.05
C LYS A 194 -3.64 15.96 -13.82
N GLU A 195 -3.23 16.41 -15.00
CA GLU A 195 -2.24 15.71 -15.83
C GLU A 195 -0.89 15.59 -15.10
N ALA A 196 -0.39 16.69 -14.52
CA ALA A 196 0.85 16.68 -13.76
C ALA A 196 0.79 15.73 -12.55
N PHE A 197 -0.33 15.74 -11.83
CA PHE A 197 -0.54 14.86 -10.68
C PHE A 197 -0.66 13.39 -11.09
N LEU A 198 -1.45 13.08 -12.13
CA LEU A 198 -1.58 11.73 -12.69
C LEU A 198 -0.24 11.18 -13.15
N SER A 199 0.55 12.00 -13.86
CA SER A 199 1.92 11.65 -14.26
C SER A 199 2.79 11.26 -13.07
N PHE A 200 2.61 11.92 -11.92
CA PHE A 200 3.36 11.62 -10.71
C PHE A 200 2.87 10.34 -10.02
N ILE A 201 1.56 10.21 -9.76
CA ILE A 201 1.03 9.05 -9.02
C ILE A 201 1.14 7.75 -9.81
N ASN A 202 1.11 7.79 -11.14
CA ASN A 202 1.31 6.62 -11.99
C ASN A 202 2.74 6.05 -11.91
N GLN A 203 3.70 6.78 -11.33
CA GLN A 203 5.03 6.26 -11.04
C GLN A 203 5.09 5.50 -9.70
N MET A 204 4.02 5.56 -8.91
CA MET A 204 3.90 4.92 -7.60
C MET A 204 2.84 3.81 -7.61
N LEU A 205 1.68 4.07 -8.21
CA LEU A 205 0.52 3.16 -8.28
C LEU A 205 0.59 2.26 -9.51
N THR A 206 1.62 1.41 -9.54
CA THR A 206 1.85 0.44 -10.63
C THR A 206 1.79 -0.99 -10.09
N TRP A 207 1.23 -1.90 -10.89
CA TRP A 207 1.12 -3.32 -10.53
C TRP A 207 2.47 -3.97 -10.21
N LEU A 208 3.46 -3.81 -11.09
CA LEU A 208 4.77 -4.43 -10.94
C LEU A 208 5.65 -3.59 -10.00
N PRO A 209 6.14 -4.17 -8.89
CA PRO A 209 6.94 -3.42 -7.92
C PRO A 209 8.21 -2.81 -8.51
N GLU A 210 8.85 -3.49 -9.45
CA GLU A 210 10.07 -3.05 -10.13
C GLU A 210 9.84 -1.91 -11.14
N GLU A 211 8.60 -1.65 -11.52
CA GLU A 211 8.24 -0.52 -12.40
C GLU A 211 7.94 0.76 -11.61
N ARG A 212 7.78 0.64 -10.28
CA ARG A 212 7.61 1.81 -9.41
C ARG A 212 8.93 2.53 -9.26
N LYS A 213 8.88 3.86 -9.34
CA LYS A 213 10.05 4.71 -9.13
C LYS A 213 10.53 4.67 -7.69
N THR A 214 11.84 4.75 -7.51
CA THR A 214 12.42 4.93 -6.17
C THR A 214 12.06 6.29 -5.60
N ALA A 215 12.08 6.42 -4.27
CA ALA A 215 11.90 7.71 -3.61
C ALA A 215 12.85 8.79 -4.16
N ARG A 216 14.10 8.41 -4.50
CA ARG A 216 15.09 9.31 -5.09
C ARG A 216 14.66 9.81 -6.47
N GLU A 217 14.19 8.93 -7.34
CA GLU A 217 13.72 9.32 -8.68
C GLU A 217 12.46 10.17 -8.58
N LEU A 218 11.55 9.87 -7.66
CA LEU A 218 10.33 10.66 -7.45
C LEU A 218 10.63 12.10 -7.01
N MET A 219 11.69 12.34 -6.25
CA MET A 219 12.13 13.69 -5.86
C MET A 219 12.53 14.56 -7.07
N GLU A 220 12.89 13.94 -8.20
CA GLU A 220 13.26 14.66 -9.43
C GLU A 220 12.05 14.97 -10.32
N HIS A 221 10.84 14.53 -9.93
CA HIS A 221 9.65 14.72 -10.74
C HIS A 221 9.19 16.18 -10.77
N PRO A 222 8.77 16.73 -11.93
CA PRO A 222 8.34 18.12 -12.06
C PRO A 222 7.21 18.52 -11.10
N PHE A 223 6.26 17.62 -10.83
CA PHE A 223 5.13 17.87 -9.91
C PHE A 223 5.54 18.38 -8.52
N LEU A 224 6.74 18.03 -8.03
CA LEU A 224 7.23 18.48 -6.72
C LEU A 224 7.99 19.81 -6.76
N ASN A 225 8.27 20.34 -7.95
CA ASN A 225 9.12 21.50 -8.17
C ASN A 225 8.36 22.74 -8.70
N ASP A 226 7.04 22.61 -8.92
CA ASP A 226 6.14 23.68 -9.37
C ASP A 226 5.52 24.47 -8.19
#